data_AF-A0A7X8WT30-F1
#
_entry.id   AF-A0A7X8WT30-F1
#
_cell.length_a   1.000
_cell.length_b   1.000
_cell.length_c   1.000
_cell.angle_alpha   90.00
_cell.angle_beta   90.00
_cell.angle_gamma   90.00
#
_symmetry.space_group_name_H-M   'P 1'
#
loop_
_entity.id
_entity.type
_entity.pdbx_description
1 polymer ?
#
loop_
_entity_poly.entity_id
_entity_poly.type
_entity_poly.pdbx_seq_one_letter_code
_entity_poly.pdbx_strand_id
1 'polypeptide(L)' 'MGQKVNPVGMRIGIIRDWDATWYAPKAKVADLLLEDLKIRSFINSFYKAA' A
#
# COMPACT_ATOMS: atom_id res chain seq x y z
N MET A 1 -14.17 -25.89 -6.67
CA MET A 1 -13.60 -25.03 -5.60
C MET A 1 -13.45 -23.62 -6.15
N GLY A 2 -14.08 -22.62 -5.52
CA GLY A 2 -14.17 -21.26 -6.07
C GLY A 2 -12.97 -20.36 -5.76
N GLN A 3 -12.86 -19.25 -6.49
CA GLN A 3 -11.86 -18.22 -6.24
C GLN A 3 -12.13 -17.54 -4.88
N LYS A 4 -11.11 -17.46 -4.03
CA LYS A 4 -11.20 -16.84 -2.70
C LYS A 4 -10.69 -15.40 -2.76
N VAL A 5 -11.38 -14.50 -2.07
CA VAL A 5 -11.01 -13.09 -1.95
C VAL A 5 -9.79 -12.93 -1.04
N ASN A 6 -8.98 -11.89 -1.29
CA ASN A 6 -7.86 -11.54 -0.40
C ASN A 6 -8.39 -11.12 1.00
N PRO A 7 -8.02 -11.83 2.07
CA PRO A 7 -8.52 -11.54 3.41
C PRO A 7 -7.97 -10.24 4.00
N VAL A 8 -6.86 -9.71 3.48
CA VAL A 8 -6.35 -8.39 3.91
C VAL A 8 -7.26 -7.30 3.38
N GLY A 9 -7.50 -7.28 2.07
CA GLY A 9 -8.36 -6.29 1.42
C GLY A 9 -9.80 -6.31 1.96
N MET A 10 -10.35 -7.50 2.22
CA MET A 10 -11.70 -7.65 2.80
C MET A 10 -11.84 -7.00 4.19
N ARG A 11 -10.74 -6.81 4.92
CA ARG A 11 -10.75 -6.31 6.31
C ARG A 11 -10.35 -4.84 6.45
N ILE A 12 -9.93 -4.19 5.36
CA ILE A 12 -9.59 -2.76 5.35
C ILE A 12 -10.85 -1.95 5.65
N GLY A 13 -10.78 -1.06 6.63
CA GLY A 13 -11.91 -0.21 7.08
C GLY A 13 -12.87 -0.87 8.06
N ILE A 14 -12.66 -2.14 8.44
CA ILE A 14 -13.45 -2.83 9.48
C ILE A 14 -12.58 -3.12 10.71
N ILE A 15 -11.53 -3.92 10.52
CA ILE A 15 -10.60 -4.30 11.60
C ILE A 15 -9.14 -4.03 11.28
N ARG A 16 -8.81 -3.63 10.04
CA ARG A 16 -7.49 -3.17 9.63
C ARG A 16 -7.60 -1.78 9.00
N ASP A 17 -6.61 -0.95 9.26
CA ASP A 17 -6.43 0.35 8.61
C ASP A 17 -5.59 0.24 7.34
N TRP A 18 -5.52 1.35 6.62
CA TRP A 18 -4.68 1.51 5.43
C TRP A 18 -3.20 1.59 5.82
N ASP A 19 -2.33 0.93 5.06
CA ASP A 19 -0.88 0.99 5.29
C ASP A 19 -0.27 2.37 4.91
N ALA A 20 -0.99 3.18 4.13
CA ALA A 20 -0.64 4.58 3.86
C ALA A 20 -1.89 5.46 3.98
N THR A 21 -1.79 6.49 4.81
CA THR A 21 -2.88 7.43 5.10
C THR A 21 -2.46 8.85 4.71
N TRP A 22 -2.81 9.25 3.48
CA TRP A 22 -2.54 10.59 2.96
C TRP A 22 -3.63 11.03 1.97
N TYR A 23 -3.71 12.33 1.72
CA TYR A 23 -4.65 12.92 0.77
C TYR A 23 -3.90 13.79 -0.24
N ALA A 24 -4.27 13.72 -1.52
CA ALA A 24 -3.72 14.57 -2.56
C ALA A 24 -4.80 14.97 -3.58
N PRO A 25 -4.63 16.13 -4.25
CA PRO A 25 -5.49 16.50 -5.37
C PRO A 25 -5.31 15.52 -6.53
N LYS A 26 -6.38 15.26 -7.28
CA LYS A 26 -6.44 14.25 -8.36
C LYS A 26 -5.23 14.26 -9.31
N ALA A 27 -4.75 15.45 -9.65
CA ALA A 27 -3.61 15.62 -10.55
C ALA A 27 -2.28 15.07 -10.00
N LYS A 28 -2.09 15.06 -8.67
CA LYS A 28 -0.84 14.67 -8.00
C LYS A 28 -0.84 13.24 -7.44
N VAL A 29 -2.00 12.58 -7.43
CA VAL A 29 -2.14 11.22 -6.85
C VAL A 29 -1.19 10.23 -7.54
N ALA A 30 -1.10 10.27 -8.87
CA ALA A 30 -0.27 9.34 -9.63
C ALA A 30 1.22 9.50 -9.33
N ASP A 31 1.70 10.74 -9.27
CA ASP A 31 3.11 11.05 -9.00
C ASP A 31 3.50 10.64 -7.58
N LEU A 32 2.67 10.98 -6.59
CA LEU A 32 2.91 10.65 -5.18
C LEU A 32 2.83 9.14 -4.93
N LEU A 33 1.93 8.43 -5.62
CA LEU A 33 1.84 6.98 -5.51
C LEU A 33 3.08 6.30 -6.11
N LEU A 34 3.60 6.80 -7.24
CA LEU A 34 4.82 6.29 -7.84
C LEU A 34 6.04 6.51 -6.91
N GLU A 35 6.10 7.65 -6.24
CA GLU A 35 7.13 7.94 -5.24
C GLU A 35 7.03 7.01 -4.02
N ASP A 36 5.82 6.79 -3.49
CA ASP A 36 5.59 5.88 -2.35
C ASP A 36 6.04 4.44 -2.68
N LEU A 37 5.75 3.96 -3.89
CA LEU A 37 6.22 2.65 -4.35
C LEU A 37 7.75 2.56 -4.41
N LYS A 38 8.42 3.61 -4.88
CA LYS A 38 9.89 3.67 -4.92
C LYS A 38 10.47 3.62 -3.51
N ILE A 39 9.95 4.44 -2.59
CA ILE A 39 10.39 4.47 -1.18
C ILE A 39 10.21 3.10 -0.52
N ARG A 40 9.05 2.45 -0.69
CA ARG A 40 8.81 1.10 -0.14
C ARG A 40 9.78 0.06 -0.70
N SER A 41 10.00 0.08 -2.02
CA SER A 41 10.94 -0.87 -2.65
C SER A 41 12.38 -0.67 -2.17
N PHE A 42 12.79 0.59 -2.00
CA PHE A 42 14.07 0.96 -1.42
C PHE A 42 14.16 0.40 0.00
N ILE A 43 13.28 0.79 0.92
CA ILE A 43 13.33 0.35 2.32
C ILE A 43 13.34 -1.18 2.44
N ASN A 44 12.48 -1.88 1.69
CA ASN A 44 12.45 -3.35 1.68
C ASN A 44 13.76 -3.98 1.19
N SER A 45 14.46 -3.35 0.24
CA SER A 45 15.76 -3.82 -0.22
C SER A 45 16.87 -3.56 0.81
N PHE A 46 16.86 -2.40 1.46
CA PHE A 46 17.88 -1.99 2.42
C PHE A 46 17.82 -2.82 3.71
N TYR A 47 16.61 -3.10 4.20
CA TYR A 47 16.38 -3.85 5.44
C TYR A 47 16.11 -5.33 5.22
N LYS A 48 16.42 -5.90 4.05
CA LYS A 48 16.14 -7.30 3.73
C LYS A 48 16.87 -8.32 4.63
N ALA A 49 17.91 -7.87 5.34
CA ALA A 49 18.74 -8.69 6.23
C ALA A 49 18.53 -8.41 7.73
N ALA A 50 17.64 -7.47 8.07
CA ALA A 50 17.21 -7.21 9.44
C ALA A 50 15.99 -8.10 9.79
#